data_AF-V5IEI8-F1
#
_entry.id   AF-V5IEI8-F1
#
_cell.length_a   1.000
_cell.length_b   1.000
_cell.length_c   1.000
_cell.angle_alpha   90.00
_cell.angle_beta   90.00
_cell.angle_gamma   90.00
#
_symmetry.space_group_name_H-M   'P 1'
#
loop_
_entity.id
_entity.type
_entity.pdbx_description
1 polymer ?
#
loop_
_entity_poly.entity_id
_entity_poly.type
_entity_poly.pdbx_seq_one_letter_code
_entity_poly.pdbx_strand_id
1 'polypeptide(L)'
;LLCKQPETIEHVFINCWDAVMFWDVLKRTIKKDIEITTHTIRFLPIEKNESVPLDMIMVLGLFSLWKSRMDVRHAAEKPKSAPQYFTELLCQVKSVFEFTDNTPEWADLLHDLLCMKGF
;
A
#
# COMPACT_ATOMS: atom_id res chain seq x y z
N LEU A 1 10.96 -13.74 -5.82
CA LEU A 1 10.44 -15.12 -6.08
C LEU A 1 9.11 -15.24 -5.35
N LEU A 2 8.11 -15.93 -5.92
CA LEU A 2 6.90 -16.27 -5.17
C LEU A 2 7.26 -17.23 -4.02
N CYS A 3 6.58 -17.10 -2.89
CA CYS A 3 6.70 -18.08 -1.83
C CYS A 3 6.20 -19.43 -2.35
N LYS A 4 6.87 -20.52 -1.99
CA LYS A 4 6.45 -21.89 -2.36
C LYS A 4 5.25 -22.34 -1.50
N GLN A 5 4.23 -21.50 -1.42
CA GLN A 5 3.02 -21.67 -0.62
C GLN A 5 1.80 -21.38 -1.52
N PRO A 6 0.62 -21.92 -1.19
CA PRO A 6 -0.61 -21.54 -1.90
C PRO A 6 -0.86 -20.03 -1.83
N GLU A 7 -1.17 -19.44 -2.99
CA GLU A 7 -1.49 -18.00 -3.11
C GLU A 7 -2.93 -17.75 -2.63
N THR A 8 -3.14 -17.75 -1.31
CA THR A 8 -4.41 -17.34 -0.68
C THR A 8 -4.42 -15.84 -0.40
N ILE A 9 -5.59 -15.28 -0.09
CA ILE A 9 -5.72 -13.87 0.33
C ILE A 9 -4.83 -13.60 1.55
N GLU A 10 -4.89 -14.48 2.56
CA GLU A 10 -4.09 -14.36 3.77
C GLU A 10 -2.59 -14.47 3.49
N HIS A 11 -2.18 -15.38 2.59
CA HIS A 11 -0.78 -15.49 2.22
C HIS A 11 -0.29 -14.24 1.51
N VAL A 12 -0.93 -13.88 0.39
CA VAL A 12 -0.52 -12.78 -0.49
C VAL A 12 -0.44 -11.45 0.25
N PHE A 13 -1.46 -11.15 1.05
CA PHE A 13 -1.64 -9.82 1.62
C PHE A 13 -1.21 -9.68 3.07
N ILE A 14 -0.95 -10.78 3.80
CA ILE A 14 -0.63 -10.70 5.24
C ILE A 14 0.66 -11.45 5.55
N ASN A 15 0.73 -12.74 5.19
CA ASN A 15 1.77 -13.64 5.73
C ASN A 15 3.02 -13.72 4.85
N CYS A 16 2.95 -13.26 3.61
CA CYS A 16 4.09 -13.28 2.71
C CYS A 16 5.13 -12.23 3.10
N TRP A 17 6.41 -12.52 2.92
CA TRP A 17 7.49 -11.62 3.35
C TRP A 17 7.41 -10.22 2.72
N ASP A 18 7.08 -10.14 1.43
CA ASP A 18 6.91 -8.85 0.75
C ASP A 18 5.74 -8.06 1.37
N ALA A 19 4.67 -8.74 1.80
CA ALA A 19 3.54 -8.09 2.46
C ALA A 19 3.90 -7.64 3.88
N VAL A 20 4.52 -8.51 4.68
CA VAL A 20 4.98 -8.19 6.04
C VAL A 20 5.90 -6.96 6.03
N MET A 21 6.90 -6.95 5.13
CA MET A 21 7.82 -5.82 5.00
C MET A 21 7.12 -4.56 4.51
N PHE A 22 6.28 -4.67 3.49
CA PHE A 22 5.52 -3.54 2.98
C PHE A 22 4.67 -2.88 4.09
N TRP A 23 3.90 -3.68 4.84
CA TRP A 23 3.04 -3.15 5.90
C TRP A 23 3.83 -2.58 7.07
N ASP A 24 4.94 -3.21 7.46
CA ASP A 24 5.80 -2.71 8.55
C ASP A 24 6.42 -1.35 8.20
N VAL A 25 6.94 -1.21 6.98
CA VAL A 25 7.47 0.08 6.51
C VAL A 25 6.36 1.13 6.37
N LEU A 26 5.19 0.75 5.85
CA LEU A 26 4.06 1.67 5.73
C LEU A 26 3.63 2.21 7.09
N LYS A 27 3.40 1.33 8.08
CA LYS A 27 3.01 1.70 9.44
C LYS A 27 3.99 2.67 10.10
N ARG A 28 5.29 2.43 9.94
CA ARG A 28 6.33 3.32 10.47
C ARG A 28 6.33 4.68 9.78
N THR A 29 6.10 4.71 8.47
CA THR A 29 6.03 5.95 7.68
C THR A 29 4.87 6.82 8.15
N ILE A 30 3.67 6.25 8.31
CA ILE A 30 2.49 6.99 8.74
C ILE A 30 2.38 7.17 10.26
N LYS A 31 3.29 6.54 11.04
CA LYS A 31 3.30 6.53 12.51
C LYS A 31 1.96 6.07 13.13
N LYS A 32 1.30 5.11 12.50
CA LYS A 32 0.04 4.51 12.97
C LYS A 32 0.20 3.00 13.07
N ASP A 33 -0.31 2.44 14.16
CA ASP A 33 -0.36 1.00 14.34
C ASP A 33 -1.64 0.43 13.73
N ILE A 34 -1.57 0.15 12.44
CA ILE A 34 -2.66 -0.50 11.71
C ILE A 34 -2.56 -2.02 11.89
N GLU A 35 -3.60 -2.61 12.47
CA GLU A 35 -3.71 -4.06 12.57
C GLU A 35 -3.97 -4.66 11.17
N ILE A 36 -3.04 -5.47 10.67
CA ILE A 36 -3.19 -6.14 9.38
C ILE A 36 -3.71 -7.56 9.65
N THR A 37 -5.02 -7.72 9.54
CA THR A 37 -5.72 -8.98 9.75
C THR A 37 -6.58 -9.29 8.53
N THR A 38 -7.02 -10.54 8.46
CA THR A 38 -7.98 -10.99 7.47
C THR A 38 -9.26 -10.15 7.43
N HIS A 39 -9.68 -9.59 8.57
CA HIS A 39 -10.82 -8.69 8.65
C HIS A 39 -10.48 -7.30 8.09
N THR A 40 -9.36 -6.70 8.52
CA THR A 40 -9.03 -5.32 8.16
C THR A 40 -8.74 -5.15 6.68
N ILE A 41 -8.08 -6.13 6.03
CA ILE A 41 -7.83 -6.08 4.58
C ILE A 41 -9.11 -6.23 3.73
N ARG A 42 -10.20 -6.77 4.30
CA ARG A 42 -11.48 -6.99 3.59
C ARG A 42 -12.45 -5.85 3.78
N PHE A 43 -12.52 -5.32 4.99
CA PHE A 43 -13.55 -4.37 5.38
C PHE A 43 -13.03 -2.95 5.55
N LEU A 44 -11.70 -2.76 5.58
CA LEU A 44 -11.04 -1.46 5.73
C LEU A 44 -11.71 -0.61 6.83
N PRO A 45 -11.86 -1.13 8.06
CA PRO A 45 -12.59 -0.41 9.09
C PRO A 45 -11.84 0.85 9.48
N ILE A 46 -12.31 2.02 9.05
CA ILE A 46 -11.76 3.32 9.45
C ILE A 46 -12.56 3.85 10.64
N GLU A 47 -11.84 4.45 11.59
CA GLU A 47 -12.47 5.23 12.65
C GLU A 47 -13.10 6.51 12.08
N LYS A 48 -14.29 6.88 12.58
CA LYS A 48 -15.05 8.05 12.09
C LYS A 48 -14.33 9.39 12.24
N ASN A 49 -13.30 9.45 13.08
CA ASN A 49 -12.57 10.68 13.41
C ASN A 49 -11.14 10.67 12.83
N GLU A 50 -10.85 9.76 11.90
CA GLU A 50 -9.53 9.74 11.25
C GLU A 50 -9.44 10.88 10.23
N SER A 51 -8.45 11.76 10.42
CA SER A 51 -8.20 12.90 9.53
C SER A 51 -7.48 12.51 8.24
N VAL A 52 -6.87 11.32 8.22
CA VAL A 52 -6.13 10.76 7.10
C VAL A 52 -6.98 9.68 6.40
N PRO A 53 -7.02 9.62 5.06
CA PRO A 53 -7.73 8.57 4.33
C PRO A 53 -6.97 7.23 4.39
N LEU A 54 -6.99 6.59 5.56
CA LEU A 54 -6.29 5.32 5.81
C LEU A 54 -6.83 4.18 4.94
N ASP A 55 -8.13 4.16 4.64
CA ASP A 55 -8.72 3.22 3.68
C ASP A 55 -8.07 3.32 2.30
N MET A 56 -7.96 4.54 1.76
CA MET A 56 -7.35 4.78 0.46
C MET A 56 -5.90 4.30 0.48
N ILE A 57 -5.13 4.67 1.50
CA ILE A 57 -3.74 4.24 1.65
C ILE A 57 -3.64 2.71 1.70
N MET A 58 -4.51 2.04 2.46
CA MET A 58 -4.52 0.57 2.54
C MET A 58 -4.94 -0.08 1.21
N VAL A 59 -5.94 0.46 0.51
CA VAL A 59 -6.38 -0.04 -0.81
C VAL A 59 -5.25 0.05 -1.83
N LEU A 60 -4.55 1.19 -1.86
CA LEU A 60 -3.39 1.37 -2.73
C LEU A 60 -2.31 0.34 -2.40
N GLY A 61 -2.03 0.11 -1.12
CA GLY A 61 -1.08 -0.91 -0.67
C GLY A 61 -1.47 -2.33 -1.07
N LEU A 62 -2.74 -2.71 -0.87
CA LEU A 62 -3.28 -4.00 -1.30
C LEU A 62 -3.18 -4.18 -2.81
N PHE A 63 -3.54 -3.16 -3.58
CA PHE A 63 -3.43 -3.20 -5.03
C PHE A 63 -1.96 -3.36 -5.48
N SER A 64 -1.03 -2.63 -4.85
CA SER A 64 0.40 -2.74 -5.15
C SER A 64 0.96 -4.13 -4.86
N LEU A 65 0.58 -4.75 -3.75
CA LEU A 65 0.95 -6.14 -3.41
C LEU A 65 0.41 -7.13 -4.45
N TRP A 66 -0.87 -7.00 -4.80
CA TRP A 66 -1.51 -7.84 -5.82
C TRP A 66 -0.82 -7.67 -7.19
N LYS A 67 -0.58 -6.43 -7.61
CA LYS A 67 -0.04 -6.14 -8.93
C LYS A 67 1.40 -6.62 -9.07
N SER A 68 2.23 -6.41 -8.05
CA SER A 68 3.60 -6.95 -8.00
C SER A 68 3.62 -8.48 -8.12
N ARG A 69 2.69 -9.17 -7.45
CA ARG A 69 2.53 -10.63 -7.58
C ARG A 69 2.10 -11.05 -8.98
N MET A 70 1.17 -10.32 -9.59
CA MET A 70 0.70 -10.60 -10.94
C MET A 70 1.80 -10.43 -11.97
N ASP A 71 2.68 -9.43 -11.84
CA ASP A 71 3.82 -9.28 -12.74
C ASP A 71 4.74 -10.50 -12.74
N VAL A 72 5.06 -11.02 -11.55
CA VAL A 72 5.86 -12.25 -11.40
C VAL A 72 5.13 -13.45 -12.00
N ARG A 73 3.83 -13.59 -11.73
CA ARG A 73 3.01 -14.70 -12.23
C ARG A 73 2.90 -14.72 -13.76
N HIS A 74 2.80 -13.54 -14.39
CA HIS A 74 2.67 -13.41 -15.83
C HIS A 74 4.02 -13.25 -16.55
N ALA A 75 5.15 -13.39 -15.83
CA ALA A 75 6.49 -13.21 -16.38
C ALA A 75 6.64 -11.89 -17.14
N ALA A 76 6.14 -10.79 -16.55
CA ALA A 76 6.32 -9.45 -17.10
C ALA A 76 7.81 -9.17 -17.37
N GLU A 77 8.13 -8.48 -18.47
CA GLU A 77 9.53 -8.21 -18.86
C GLU A 77 10.31 -7.44 -17.79
N LYS A 78 9.63 -6.55 -17.05
CA LYS A 78 10.19 -5.71 -15.99
C LYS A 78 9.22 -5.70 -14.80
N PRO A 79 9.19 -6.78 -13.99
CA PRO A 79 8.26 -6.87 -12.88
C PRO A 79 8.61 -5.83 -11.82
N LYS A 80 7.60 -5.10 -11.33
CA LYS A 80 7.79 -4.10 -10.28
C LYS A 80 7.52 -4.67 -8.88
N SER A 81 8.23 -4.15 -7.89
CA SER A 81 7.96 -4.43 -6.48
C SER A 81 6.70 -3.70 -6.01
N ALA A 82 6.11 -4.15 -4.90
CA ALA A 82 4.95 -3.48 -4.32
C ALA A 82 5.25 -2.01 -3.96
N PRO A 83 6.39 -1.65 -3.33
CA PRO A 83 6.75 -0.25 -3.13
C PRO A 83 6.77 0.59 -4.41
N GLN A 84 7.30 0.07 -5.52
CA GLN A 84 7.34 0.81 -6.79
C GLN A 84 5.94 1.10 -7.32
N TYR A 85 5.04 0.12 -7.30
CA TYR A 85 3.65 0.35 -7.66
C TYR A 85 2.95 1.34 -6.74
N PHE A 86 3.24 1.25 -5.44
CA PHE A 86 2.64 2.13 -4.44
C PHE A 86 3.08 3.57 -4.66
N THR A 87 4.36 3.82 -4.89
CA THR A 87 4.90 5.14 -5.23
C THR A 87 4.25 5.72 -6.49
N GLU A 88 4.10 4.93 -7.55
CA GLU A 88 3.43 5.39 -8.78
C GLU A 88 1.97 5.81 -8.53
N LEU A 89 1.23 5.04 -7.72
CA LEU A 89 -0.15 5.36 -7.36
C LEU A 89 -0.22 6.61 -6.48
N LEU A 90 0.71 6.78 -5.53
CA LEU A 90 0.78 7.99 -4.72
C LEU A 90 1.08 9.23 -5.56
N CYS A 91 1.94 9.12 -6.57
CA CYS A 91 2.16 10.21 -7.53
C CYS A 91 0.88 10.57 -8.28
N GLN A 92 0.08 9.58 -8.69
CA GLN A 92 -1.21 9.82 -9.32
C GLN A 92 -2.18 10.52 -8.36
N VAL A 93 -2.29 10.05 -7.12
CA VAL A 93 -3.12 10.69 -6.08
C VAL A 93 -2.67 12.13 -5.83
N LYS A 94 -1.37 12.36 -5.67
CA LYS A 94 -0.78 13.69 -5.49
C LYS A 94 -1.14 14.62 -6.65
N SER A 95 -1.04 14.13 -7.88
CA SER A 95 -1.36 14.92 -9.08
C SER A 95 -2.81 15.40 -9.11
N VAL A 96 -3.76 14.62 -8.57
CA VAL A 96 -5.18 15.06 -8.49
C VAL A 96 -5.33 16.30 -7.61
N PHE A 97 -4.59 16.38 -6.50
CA PHE A 97 -4.64 17.52 -5.59
C PHE A 97 -3.86 18.73 -6.08
N GLU A 98 -2.80 18.54 -6.87
CA GLU A 98 -2.03 19.64 -7.47
C GLU A 98 -2.86 20.54 -8.41
N PHE A 99 -3.98 20.03 -8.93
CA PHE A 99 -4.92 20.77 -9.78
C PHE A 99 -6.20 21.22 -9.05
N THR A 100 -6.25 21.08 -7.72
CA THR A 100 -7.42 21.45 -6.91
C THR A 100 -7.04 22.60 -5.96
N ASP A 101 -7.86 23.65 -5.87
CA ASP A 101 -7.62 24.78 -4.96
C ASP A 101 -7.70 24.40 -3.45
N ASN A 102 -8.13 23.18 -3.14
CA ASN A 102 -8.34 22.65 -1.80
C ASN A 102 -7.38 21.48 -1.53
N THR A 103 -6.11 21.79 -1.28
CA THR A 103 -5.13 20.80 -0.82
C THR A 103 -5.58 20.23 0.53
N PRO A 104 -5.72 18.90 0.69
CA PRO A 104 -6.09 18.30 1.96
C PRO A 104 -5.04 18.54 3.05
N GLU A 105 -5.46 18.67 4.31
CA GLU A 105 -4.54 18.84 5.45
C GLU A 105 -3.55 17.67 5.61
N TRP A 106 -3.94 16.48 5.17
CA TRP A 106 -3.10 15.29 5.20
C TRP A 106 -2.15 15.19 3.98
N ALA A 107 -2.15 16.14 3.05
CA ALA A 107 -1.37 16.04 1.81
C ALA A 107 0.15 15.93 2.05
N ASP A 108 0.66 16.50 3.15
CA ASP A 108 2.08 16.36 3.54
C ASP A 108 2.45 14.89 3.78
N LEU A 109 1.50 14.05 4.23
CA LEU A 109 1.71 12.61 4.37
C LEU A 109 2.03 11.94 3.03
N LEU A 110 1.53 12.45 1.91
CA LEU A 110 1.88 11.92 0.59
C LEU A 110 3.38 12.05 0.33
N HIS A 111 4.01 13.13 0.81
CA HIS A 111 5.46 13.29 0.66
C HIS A 111 6.22 12.25 1.48
N ASP A 112 5.82 12.03 2.73
CA ASP A 112 6.41 10.99 3.59
C ASP A 112 6.26 9.59 2.98
N LEU A 113 5.07 9.29 2.44
CA LEU A 113 4.76 8.03 1.76
C LEU A 113 5.54 7.84 0.46
N LEU A 114 5.82 8.92 -0.29
CA LEU A 114 6.67 8.86 -1.48
C LEU A 114 8.15 8.61 -1.13
N CYS A 115 8.57 8.99 0.09
CA CYS A 115 9.91 8.75 0.61
C CYS A 115 10.03 7.42 1.38
N MET A 116 9.01 6.56 1.29
CA MET A 116 8.99 5.26 1.94
C MET A 116 10.23 4.44 1.53
N LYS A 117 10.96 3.92 2.52
CA LYS A 117 12.18 3.16 2.26
C LYS A 117 11.86 1.86 1.51
N GLY A 118 12.64 1.57 0.48
CA GLY A 118 12.67 0.24 -0.12
C GLY A 118 13.22 -0.81 0.85
N PHE A 119 12.92 -2.07 0.58
CA PHE A 119 13.42 -3.25 1.29
C PHE A 119 13.97 -4.28 0.33
#